data_AF-A0A7V8VK61-F1
#
_entry.id   AF-A0A7V8VK61-F1
#
_cell.length_a   1.000
_cell.length_b   1.000
_cell.length_c   1.000
_cell.angle_alpha   90.00
_cell.angle_beta   90.00
_cell.angle_gamma   90.00
#
_symmetry.space_group_name_H-M   'P 1'
#
loop_
_entity.id
_entity.type
_entity.pdbx_description
1 polymer ?
#
loop_
_entity_poly.entity_id
_entity_poly.type
_entity_poly.pdbx_seq_one_letter_code
_entity_poly.pdbx_strand_id
1 'polypeptide(L)'
;MPRRTIYLRESTERLIAELSEEGESFSAALVRLAETGACGGGRRRPSYVGIASGPRDEIGRRAEEYLSQTIELSDERPADQSPR
;
A
#
# COMPACT_ATOMS: atom_id res chain seq x y z
N MET A 1 15.30 20.00 14.41
CA MET A 1 14.20 19.08 14.05
C MET A 1 14.69 18.09 13.01
N PRO A 2 14.30 16.80 13.08
CA PRO A 2 14.64 15.84 12.03
C PRO A 2 13.92 16.21 10.73
N ARG A 3 14.66 16.32 9.63
CA ARG A 3 14.09 16.50 8.29
C ARG A 3 13.74 15.12 7.74
N ARG A 4 12.49 14.94 7.30
CA ARG A 4 12.02 13.72 6.63
C ARG A 4 11.31 14.12 5.35
N THR A 5 11.55 13.36 4.29
CA THR A 5 10.83 13.47 3.03
C THR A 5 9.81 12.35 2.98
N ILE A 6 8.56 12.68 2.67
CA ILE A 6 7.49 11.71 2.46
C ILE A 6 6.90 11.94 1.07
N TYR A 7 6.43 10.85 0.44
CA TYR A 7 5.67 10.95 -0.78
C TYR A 7 4.18 10.98 -0.44
N LEU A 8 3.47 11.98 -0.96
CA LEU A 8 2.02 12.07 -0.86
C LEU A 8 1.41 11.58 -2.17
N ARG A 9 0.30 10.84 -2.07
CA ARG A 9 -0.50 10.53 -3.26
C ARG A 9 -1.19 11.80 -3.72
N GLU A 10 -1.39 11.94 -5.02
CA GLU A 10 -2.10 13.09 -5.60
C GLU A 10 -3.48 13.31 -4.97
N SER A 11 -4.21 12.21 -4.68
CA SER A 11 -5.50 12.28 -3.98
C SER A 11 -5.39 12.92 -2.58
N THR A 12 -4.29 12.70 -1.88
CA THR A 12 -4.03 13.28 -0.56
C THR A 12 -3.68 14.77 -0.68
N GLU A 13 -2.90 15.16 -1.69
CA GLU A 13 -2.57 16.56 -1.95
C GLU A 13 -3.81 17.39 -2.28
N ARG A 14 -4.70 16.85 -3.14
CA ARG A 14 -5.99 17.50 -3.44
C ARG A 14 -6.85 17.67 -2.19
N LEU A 15 -6.94 16.64 -1.35
CA LEU A 15 -7.70 16.72 -0.10
C LEU A 15 -7.13 17.79 0.85
N ILE A 16 -5.81 17.92 0.95
CA ILE A 16 -5.18 18.98 1.77
C ILE A 16 -5.52 20.36 1.20
N ALA A 17 -5.47 20.52 -0.11
CA ALA A 17 -5.83 21.78 -0.77
C ALA A 17 -7.31 22.16 -0.55
N GLU A 18 -8.22 21.20 -0.65
CA GLU A 18 -9.67 21.40 -0.41
C GLU A 18 -9.97 21.78 1.05
N LEU A 19 -9.21 21.26 2.01
CA LEU A 19 -9.37 21.51 3.44
C LEU A 19 -8.51 22.68 3.96
N SER A 20 -7.79 23.37 3.07
CA SER A 20 -6.96 24.52 3.43
C SER A 20 -7.84 25.75 3.67
N GLU A 21 -7.52 26.50 4.73
CA GLU A 21 -8.21 27.76 5.03
C GLU A 21 -7.72 28.90 4.14
N GLU A 22 -8.49 29.99 4.03
CA GLU A 22 -8.13 31.13 3.19
C GLU A 22 -6.82 31.77 3.66
N GLY A 23 -5.84 31.85 2.74
CA GLY A 23 -4.49 32.36 3.04
C GLY A 23 -3.57 31.36 3.76
N GLU A 24 -4.03 30.13 4.03
CA GLU A 24 -3.21 29.08 4.63
C GLU A 24 -2.24 28.49 3.61
N SER A 25 -0.96 28.38 3.98
CA SER A 25 0.02 27.65 3.16
C SER A 25 -0.23 26.15 3.23
N PHE A 26 0.09 25.43 2.15
CA PHE A 26 -0.06 23.97 2.10
C PHE A 26 0.62 23.24 3.27
N SER A 27 1.81 23.67 3.68
CA SER A 27 2.51 23.06 4.82
C SER A 27 1.85 23.37 6.16
N ALA A 28 1.25 24.55 6.32
CA ALA A 28 0.48 24.89 7.52
C ALA A 28 -0.78 24.01 7.62
N ALA A 29 -1.52 23.88 6.51
CA ALA A 29 -2.69 23.00 6.42
C ALA A 29 -2.33 21.54 6.74
N LEU A 30 -1.24 21.02 6.16
CA LEU A 30 -0.74 19.66 6.44
C LEU A 30 -0.49 19.46 7.94
N VAL A 31 0.20 20.40 8.60
CA VAL A 31 0.52 20.29 10.03
C VAL A 31 -0.74 20.33 10.87
N ARG A 32 -1.63 21.30 10.63
CA ARG A 32 -2.91 21.42 11.35
C ARG A 32 -3.77 20.17 11.22
N LEU A 33 -3.89 19.62 10.00
CA LEU A 33 -4.65 18.39 9.75
C LEU A 33 -4.00 17.18 10.43
N ALA A 34 -2.67 17.06 10.40
CA ALA A 34 -1.95 15.98 11.06
C ALA A 34 -2.09 16.04 12.58
N GLU A 35 -1.99 17.23 13.19
CA GLU A 35 -2.17 17.45 14.62
C GLU A 35 -3.62 17.18 15.05
N THR A 36 -4.59 17.69 14.27
CA THR A 36 -6.02 17.44 14.50
C THR A 36 -6.34 15.94 14.44
N GLY A 37 -5.80 15.24 13.44
CA GLY A 37 -5.96 13.78 13.30
C GLY A 37 -5.25 12.98 14.40
N ALA A 38 -4.10 13.46 14.89
CA ALA A 38 -3.37 12.82 16.00
C ALA A 38 -4.09 13.00 17.35
N CYS A 39 -4.68 14.17 17.58
CA CYS A 39 -5.44 14.51 18.79
C CYS A 39 -6.85 13.90 18.80
N GLY A 40 -7.42 13.63 17.62
CA GLY A 40 -8.79 13.13 17.41
C GLY A 40 -9.13 11.71 17.88
N GLY A 41 -8.32 11.10 18.74
CA GLY A 41 -8.80 10.04 19.63
C GLY A 41 -9.27 8.75 18.96
N GLY A 42 -8.32 7.99 18.41
CA GLY A 42 -8.53 6.58 18.11
C GLY A 42 -7.34 6.04 17.33
N ARG A 43 -6.35 5.48 18.02
CA ARG A 43 -5.32 4.65 17.39
C ARG A 43 -5.97 3.40 16.81
N ARG A 44 -6.73 3.52 15.72
CA ARG A 44 -6.92 2.41 14.81
C ARG A 44 -5.57 2.29 14.11
N ARG A 45 -4.68 1.49 14.72
CA ARG A 45 -3.43 1.08 14.07
C ARG A 45 -3.82 0.69 12.63
N PRO A 46 -3.12 1.19 11.60
CA PRO A 46 -3.41 0.76 10.24
C PRO A 46 -3.40 -0.76 10.24
N SER A 47 -4.58 -1.36 10.02
CA SER A 47 -4.66 -2.77 9.72
C SER A 47 -4.13 -2.88 8.31
N TYR A 48 -2.89 -3.30 8.17
CA TYR A 48 -2.42 -3.83 6.90
C TYR A 48 -3.30 -5.04 6.62
N VAL A 49 -4.41 -4.83 5.90
CA VAL A 49 -5.19 -5.91 5.33
C VAL A 49 -4.26 -6.51 4.30
N GLY A 50 -3.62 -7.63 4.66
CA GLY A 50 -3.03 -8.51 3.66
C GLY A 50 -4.12 -8.79 2.63
N ILE A 51 -3.82 -8.53 1.37
CA ILE A 51 -4.73 -8.84 0.26
C ILE A 51 -4.93 -10.34 0.27
N ALA A 52 -6.04 -10.76 0.89
CA ALA A 52 -6.62 -12.07 0.72
C ALA A 52 -8.14 -11.88 0.72
N SER A 53 -8.65 -11.18 -0.29
CA SER A 53 -10.05 -11.37 -0.71
C SER A 53 -10.11 -12.61 -1.60
N GLY A 54 -9.78 -13.74 -1.01
CA GLY A 54 -10.03 -15.09 -1.52
C GLY A 54 -10.59 -15.92 -0.36
N PRO A 55 -11.12 -17.13 -0.60
CA PRO A 55 -11.58 -18.03 0.45
C PRO A 55 -10.56 -18.04 1.60
N ARG A 56 -11.02 -17.67 2.80
CA ARG A 56 -10.13 -17.56 3.96
C ARG A 56 -9.37 -18.87 4.10
N ASP A 57 -8.05 -18.75 4.19
CA ASP A 57 -7.12 -19.79 4.67
C ASP A 57 -6.56 -20.80 3.65
N GLU A 58 -6.87 -20.71 2.35
CA GLU A 58 -6.35 -21.72 1.40
C GLU A 58 -5.00 -21.36 0.76
N ILE A 59 -4.80 -20.12 0.31
CA ILE A 59 -3.58 -19.74 -0.43
C ILE A 59 -2.33 -19.83 0.45
N GLY A 60 -2.40 -19.34 1.69
CA GLY A 60 -1.28 -19.42 2.63
C GLY A 60 -0.95 -20.86 3.06
N ARG A 61 -1.97 -21.72 3.15
CA ARG A 61 -1.81 -23.12 3.58
C ARG A 61 -1.32 -24.03 2.44
N ARG A 62 -1.64 -23.70 1.20
CA ARG A 62 -1.23 -24.46 -0.01
C ARG A 62 -0.10 -23.79 -0.78
N ALA A 63 0.55 -22.79 -0.19
CA ALA A 63 1.64 -22.05 -0.85
C ALA A 63 2.78 -22.97 -1.32
N GLU A 64 3.15 -23.97 -0.51
CA GLU A 64 4.15 -24.98 -0.87
C GLU A 64 3.67 -25.84 -2.05
N GLU A 65 2.42 -26.30 -2.03
CA GLU A 65 1.83 -27.11 -3.11
C GLU A 65 1.80 -26.34 -4.44
N TYR A 66 1.42 -25.06 -4.42
CA TYR A 66 1.44 -24.22 -5.61
C TYR A 66 2.85 -23.93 -6.12
N LEU A 67 3.82 -23.72 -5.22
CA LEU A 67 5.22 -23.55 -5.61
C LEU A 67 5.77 -24.81 -6.27
N SER A 68 5.46 -25.99 -5.72
CA SER A 68 5.86 -27.27 -6.32
C SER A 68 5.25 -27.47 -7.71
N GLN A 69 3.96 -27.20 -7.89
CA GLN A 69 3.31 -27.28 -9.21
C GLN A 69 3.90 -26.28 -10.22
N THR A 70 4.33 -25.10 -9.77
CA THR A 70 4.97 -24.10 -10.65
C THR A 70 6.35 -24.55 -11.11
N ILE A 71 7.11 -25.25 -10.25
CA ILE A 71 8.42 -25.81 -10.59
C ILE A 71 8.25 -26.97 -11.59
N GLU A 72 7.29 -27.86 -11.38
CA GLU A 72 7.00 -28.97 -12.30
C GLU A 72 6.58 -28.47 -13.70
N LEU A 73 5.70 -27.46 -13.78
CA LEU A 73 5.32 -26.80 -15.03
C LEU A 73 6.49 -26.09 -15.73
N SER A 74 7.51 -25.68 -14.98
CA SER A 74 8.70 -25.02 -15.52
C SER A 74 9.68 -26.00 -16.17
N ASP A 75 9.75 -27.23 -15.65
CA ASP A 75 10.55 -28.33 -16.19
C ASP A 75 9.89 -29.02 -17.41
N GLU A 76 8.56 -28.92 -17.55
CA GLU A 76 7.83 -29.46 -18.71
C GLU A 76 7.85 -28.54 -19.95
N ARG A 77 8.40 -27.32 -19.88
CA ARG A 77 8.60 -26.52 -21.10
C ARG A 77 9.78 -27.09 -21.89
N PRO A 78 9.56 -27.68 -23.10
CA PRO A 78 10.68 -28.05 -23.93
C PRO A 78 11.50 -26.80 -24.27
N ALA A 79 12.82 -26.94 -24.17
CA ALA A 79 13.84 -25.90 -24.34
C ALA A 79 13.96 -25.39 -25.80
N ASP A 80 12.85 -25.22 -26.52
CA ASP A 80 12.86 -24.78 -27.90
C ASP A 80 11.76 -23.76 -28.19
N GLN A 81 11.96 -22.53 -27.70
CA GLN A 81 11.49 -21.33 -28.39
C GLN A 81 12.52 -20.21 -28.19
N SER A 82 13.62 -20.28 -28.94
CA SER A 82 14.46 -19.10 -29.20
C SER A 82 13.83 -18.32 -30.35
N PRO A 83 13.54 -17.01 -30.20
CA PRO A 83 13.04 -16.22 -31.31
C PRO A 83 14.19 -15.97 -32.29
N ARG A 84 13.98 -16.32 -33.57
CA ARG A 84 14.72 -15.74 -34.69
C ARG A 84 14.01 -14.49 -35.18
#